data_AF-A0A3A0DH38-F1
#
_entry.id   AF-A0A3A0DH38-F1
#
_cell.length_a   1.000
_cell.length_b   1.000
_cell.length_c   1.000
_cell.angle_alpha   90.00
_cell.angle_beta   90.00
_cell.angle_gamma   90.00
#
_symmetry.space_group_name_H-M   'P 1'
#
loop_
_entity.id
_entity.type
_entity.pdbx_description
1 polymer ?
#
loop_
_entity_poly.entity_id
_entity_poly.type
_entity_poly.pdbx_seq_one_letter_code
_entity_poly.pdbx_strand_id
1 'polypeptide(L)'
;MRPSKLWPRIFVDGDLFIEGFLGLTWCPSAEAKAARDKWENSVDNLIGVLTKKHVGWAVMKALHDSGHTLTIVPNPSKDCNATTYPESAQDAAKKGKEAEHCSKEAKGSNLGTGKGTSSKITFSPGQWVKNGQCAVGAAGRDGDEILLHEMCHAMRYAAGMRTSCFETPVGFGDYEELVAVTITNVFSSETNRTLRRDHEGFAALPATTGLFSKGKKVQVNLHDPQTFCNWFRPQMENIAKSHRAFSSYLASKKFIRWNPFAYV
;
A
#
# COMPACT_ATOMS: atom_id res chain seq x y z
N MET A 1 -6.03 21.36 -13.96
CA MET A 1 -7.44 21.55 -13.55
C MET A 1 -7.53 21.34 -12.03
N ARG A 2 -8.70 21.34 -11.38
CA ARG A 2 -8.78 20.88 -9.97
C ARG A 2 -8.96 19.36 -9.98
N PRO A 3 -8.16 18.58 -9.23
CA PRO A 3 -8.34 17.14 -9.09
C PRO A 3 -9.77 16.78 -8.67
N SER A 4 -10.28 15.64 -9.14
CA SER A 4 -11.58 15.15 -8.71
C SER A 4 -11.47 14.67 -7.25
N LYS A 5 -12.39 15.12 -6.40
CA LYS A 5 -12.44 14.73 -4.98
C LYS A 5 -13.37 13.53 -4.84
N LEU A 6 -12.79 12.34 -4.69
CA LEU A 6 -13.58 11.11 -4.52
C LEU A 6 -14.03 10.88 -3.08
N TRP A 7 -13.11 11.17 -2.16
CA TRP A 7 -13.28 10.91 -0.75
C TRP A 7 -12.54 11.99 0.02
N PRO A 8 -12.92 12.34 1.26
CA PRO A 8 -12.25 13.39 1.99
C PRO A 8 -10.73 13.18 2.06
N ARG A 9 -9.96 14.06 1.38
CA ARG A 9 -8.49 14.08 1.28
C ARG A 9 -7.85 13.05 0.34
N ILE A 10 -8.63 12.32 -0.45
CA ILE A 10 -8.13 11.49 -1.55
C ILE A 10 -8.56 12.10 -2.87
N PHE A 11 -7.57 12.37 -3.72
CA PHE A 11 -7.72 13.03 -5.00
C PHE A 11 -7.26 12.11 -6.13
N VAL A 12 -7.91 12.24 -7.27
CA VAL A 12 -7.50 11.61 -8.53
C VAL A 12 -7.19 12.72 -9.52
N ASP A 13 -6.00 12.67 -10.08
CA ASP A 13 -5.48 13.68 -11.00
C ASP A 13 -4.93 13.02 -12.26
N GLY A 14 -5.77 12.98 -13.30
CA GLY A 14 -5.39 12.44 -14.60
C GLY A 14 -4.73 13.45 -15.52
N ASP A 15 -4.27 14.62 -15.03
CA ASP A 15 -3.82 15.71 -15.90
C ASP A 15 -2.63 15.32 -16.82
N LEU A 16 -1.91 14.23 -16.53
CA LEU A 16 -0.88 13.67 -17.42
C LEU A 16 -1.44 13.31 -18.82
N PHE A 17 -2.72 12.96 -18.94
CA PHE A 17 -3.36 12.63 -20.23
C PHE A 17 -3.68 13.86 -21.09
N ILE A 18 -3.70 15.06 -20.50
CA ILE A 18 -4.07 16.30 -21.19
C ILE A 18 -2.85 17.20 -21.49
N GLU A 19 -1.63 16.70 -21.29
CA GLU A 19 -0.41 17.33 -21.80
C GLU A 19 -0.46 17.33 -23.34
N GLY A 20 -0.92 18.44 -23.92
CA GLY A 20 -1.15 18.59 -25.35
C GLY A 20 0.14 18.68 -26.19
N PHE A 21 -0.02 18.82 -27.51
CA PHE A 21 1.07 19.15 -28.43
C PHE A 21 1.79 20.42 -27.94
N LEU A 22 3.12 20.35 -27.74
CA LEU A 22 3.97 21.39 -27.13
C LEU A 22 3.77 21.63 -25.62
N GLY A 23 3.14 20.72 -24.88
CA GLY A 23 2.95 20.84 -23.43
C GLY A 23 1.91 21.89 -23.02
N LEU A 24 1.08 22.37 -23.95
CA LEU A 24 0.04 23.36 -23.69
C LEU A 24 -1.23 22.68 -23.16
N THR A 25 -1.53 22.88 -21.88
CA THR A 25 -2.68 22.27 -21.17
C THR A 25 -4.02 22.97 -21.40
N TRP A 26 -4.04 24.12 -22.08
CA TRP A 26 -5.24 24.96 -22.22
C TRP A 26 -6.16 24.57 -23.40
N CYS A 27 -5.75 23.61 -24.25
CA CYS A 27 -6.58 23.11 -25.34
C CYS A 27 -6.37 21.59 -25.61
N PRO A 28 -6.68 20.69 -24.66
CA PRO A 28 -6.51 19.26 -24.89
C PRO A 28 -7.51 18.73 -25.93
N SER A 29 -7.06 17.78 -26.74
CA SER A 29 -7.89 17.13 -27.76
C SER A 29 -9.05 16.36 -27.11
N ALA A 30 -10.09 16.04 -27.91
CA ALA A 30 -11.21 15.25 -27.42
C ALA A 30 -10.74 13.85 -26.95
N GLU A 31 -9.77 13.26 -27.65
CA GLU A 31 -9.16 11.97 -27.34
C GLU A 31 -8.38 12.02 -26.01
N ALA A 32 -7.60 13.09 -25.78
CA ALA A 32 -6.86 13.30 -24.53
C ALA A 32 -7.81 13.43 -23.33
N LYS A 33 -8.90 14.20 -23.47
CA LYS A 33 -9.95 14.32 -22.45
C LYS A 33 -10.62 12.97 -22.18
N ALA A 34 -10.99 12.24 -23.23
CA ALA A 34 -11.61 10.92 -23.10
C ALA A 34 -10.68 9.90 -22.42
N ALA A 35 -9.37 9.95 -22.71
CA ALA A 35 -8.38 9.10 -22.07
C ALA A 35 -8.24 9.40 -20.58
N ARG A 36 -8.17 10.69 -20.21
CA ARG A 36 -8.20 11.13 -18.82
C ARG A 36 -9.44 10.62 -18.11
N ASP A 37 -10.62 10.96 -18.62
CA ASP A 37 -11.89 10.64 -17.97
C ASP A 37 -12.05 9.12 -17.80
N LYS A 38 -11.61 8.33 -18.79
CA LYS A 38 -11.59 6.86 -18.69
C LYS A 38 -10.67 6.36 -17.57
N TRP A 39 -9.48 6.94 -17.44
CA TRP A 39 -8.54 6.56 -16.39
C TRP A 39 -9.06 6.97 -15.00
N GLU A 40 -9.55 8.21 -14.84
CA GLU A 40 -10.11 8.71 -13.59
C GLU A 40 -11.28 7.81 -13.13
N ASN A 41 -12.25 7.56 -14.02
CA ASN A 41 -13.36 6.63 -13.74
C ASN A 41 -12.88 5.23 -13.33
N SER A 42 -11.74 4.76 -13.85
CA SER A 42 -11.19 3.45 -13.48
C SER A 42 -10.62 3.45 -12.06
N VAL A 43 -9.93 4.52 -11.65
CA VAL A 43 -9.46 4.70 -10.27
C VAL A 43 -10.64 4.87 -9.32
N ASP A 44 -11.63 5.69 -9.69
CA ASP A 44 -12.86 5.93 -8.94
C ASP A 44 -13.59 4.62 -8.62
N ASN A 45 -13.71 3.72 -9.61
CA ASN A 45 -14.31 2.41 -9.43
C ASN A 45 -13.55 1.55 -8.41
N LEU A 46 -12.22 1.55 -8.44
CA LEU A 46 -11.41 0.80 -7.47
C LEU A 46 -11.54 1.37 -6.06
N ILE A 47 -11.52 2.69 -5.89
CA ILE A 47 -11.83 3.34 -4.61
C ILE A 47 -13.25 2.97 -4.13
N GLY A 48 -14.22 2.92 -5.05
CA GLY A 48 -15.58 2.46 -4.79
C GLY A 48 -15.65 0.99 -4.31
N VAL A 49 -14.76 0.11 -4.77
CA VAL A 49 -14.62 -1.26 -4.25
C VAL A 49 -14.02 -1.25 -2.85
N LEU A 50 -12.90 -0.54 -2.66
CA LEU A 50 -12.19 -0.48 -1.38
C LEU A 50 -13.05 0.10 -0.26
N THR A 51 -13.88 1.12 -0.56
CA THR A 51 -14.72 1.80 0.45
C THR A 51 -15.83 0.90 0.99
N LYS A 52 -16.25 -0.10 0.21
CA LYS A 52 -17.28 -1.08 0.59
C LYS A 52 -16.72 -2.25 1.41
N LYS A 53 -15.40 -2.32 1.59
CA LYS A 53 -14.72 -3.37 2.34
C LYS A 53 -14.14 -2.80 3.63
N HIS A 54 -14.16 -3.58 4.69
CA HIS A 54 -13.72 -3.14 6.01
C HIS A 54 -12.25 -2.75 6.03
N VAL A 55 -11.40 -3.51 5.33
CA VAL A 55 -9.96 -3.21 5.28
C VAL A 55 -9.70 -1.92 4.50
N GLY A 56 -10.28 -1.79 3.30
CA GLY A 56 -10.14 -0.58 2.49
C GLY A 56 -10.68 0.66 3.19
N TRP A 57 -11.88 0.57 3.79
CA TRP A 57 -12.45 1.65 4.61
C TRP A 57 -11.54 2.05 5.77
N ALA A 58 -10.93 1.08 6.47
CA ALA A 58 -10.05 1.37 7.59
C ALA A 58 -8.77 2.12 7.18
N VAL A 59 -8.15 1.74 6.05
CA VAL A 59 -6.99 2.45 5.48
C VAL A 59 -7.36 3.88 5.09
N MET A 60 -8.50 4.04 4.39
CA MET A 60 -9.00 5.37 4.03
C MET A 60 -9.29 6.20 5.28
N LYS A 61 -9.99 5.65 6.28
CA LYS A 61 -10.24 6.33 7.54
C LYS A 61 -8.94 6.82 8.20
N ALA A 62 -7.92 5.97 8.26
CA ALA A 62 -6.63 6.35 8.82
C ALA A 62 -5.95 7.49 8.03
N LEU A 63 -6.03 7.47 6.69
CA LEU A 63 -5.57 8.58 5.85
C LEU A 63 -6.35 9.87 6.13
N HIS A 64 -7.68 9.80 6.24
CA HIS A 64 -8.49 10.98 6.56
C HIS A 64 -8.16 11.59 7.92
N ASP A 65 -8.11 10.73 8.95
CA ASP A 65 -7.85 11.13 10.33
C ASP A 65 -6.45 11.73 10.50
N SER A 66 -5.50 11.39 9.62
CA SER A 66 -4.13 11.93 9.65
C SER A 66 -4.06 13.44 9.34
N GLY A 67 -5.07 13.99 8.64
CA GLY A 67 -5.05 15.38 8.19
C GLY A 67 -4.20 15.64 6.93
N HIS A 68 -3.51 14.63 6.39
CA HIS A 68 -2.73 14.73 5.15
C HIS A 68 -3.54 14.31 3.93
N THR A 69 -3.04 14.61 2.74
CA THR A 69 -3.72 14.28 1.47
C THR A 69 -3.03 13.15 0.73
N LEU A 70 -3.80 12.43 -0.09
CA LEU A 70 -3.30 11.43 -1.02
C LEU A 70 -3.78 11.79 -2.43
N THR A 71 -2.85 11.91 -3.37
CA THR A 71 -3.16 12.12 -4.79
C THR A 71 -2.76 10.90 -5.60
N ILE A 72 -3.69 10.32 -6.34
CA ILE A 72 -3.41 9.24 -7.29
C ILE A 72 -3.26 9.88 -8.66
N VAL A 73 -2.16 9.59 -9.34
CA VAL A 73 -1.81 10.08 -10.68
C VAL A 73 -1.51 8.90 -11.62
N PRO A 74 -1.61 9.06 -12.95
CA PRO A 74 -1.26 8.01 -13.89
C PRO A 74 0.20 7.59 -13.72
N ASN A 75 0.47 6.28 -13.81
CA ASN A 75 1.84 5.79 -13.93
C ASN A 75 2.26 5.85 -15.42
N PRO A 76 3.27 6.68 -15.78
CA PRO A 76 3.76 6.75 -17.16
C PRO A 76 4.58 5.52 -17.57
N SER A 77 5.09 4.74 -16.61
CA SER A 77 5.87 3.55 -16.90
C SER A 77 4.99 2.45 -17.48
N LYS A 78 5.56 1.67 -18.41
CA LYS A 78 4.97 0.42 -18.89
C LYS A 78 5.26 -0.74 -17.95
N ASP A 79 6.12 -0.55 -16.95
CA ASP A 79 6.44 -1.61 -15.99
C ASP A 79 5.22 -1.94 -15.14
N CYS A 80 5.14 -3.20 -14.72
CA CYS A 80 4.10 -3.68 -13.82
C CYS A 80 4.36 -3.23 -12.40
N ASN A 81 4.20 -1.93 -12.17
CA ASN A 81 4.45 -1.33 -10.87
C ASN A 81 3.43 -0.24 -10.54
N ALA A 82 3.24 -0.02 -9.25
CA ALA A 82 2.65 1.16 -8.67
C ALA A 82 3.64 1.69 -7.64
N THR A 83 3.64 2.98 -7.36
CA THR A 83 4.61 3.52 -6.38
C THR A 83 4.05 4.70 -5.65
N THR A 84 4.18 4.65 -4.33
CA THR A 84 3.86 5.73 -3.40
C THR A 84 5.10 6.57 -3.10
N TYR A 85 4.94 7.88 -3.24
CA TYR A 85 5.96 8.87 -2.94
C TYR A 85 5.46 9.80 -1.83
N PRO A 86 6.20 9.96 -0.72
CA PRO A 86 5.90 11.01 0.25
C PRO A 86 6.31 12.39 -0.32
N GLU A 87 5.59 13.46 0.04
CA GLU A 87 6.05 14.83 -0.28
C GLU A 87 7.32 15.20 0.49
N SER A 88 7.49 14.66 1.71
CA SER A 88 8.67 14.83 2.54
C SER A 88 9.10 13.49 3.15
N ALA A 89 10.21 12.92 2.68
CA ALA A 89 10.74 11.66 3.22
C ALA A 89 11.07 11.77 4.71
N GLN A 90 11.58 12.93 5.15
CA GLN A 90 11.87 13.20 6.55
C GLN A 90 10.59 13.20 7.39
N ASP A 91 9.51 13.83 6.93
CA ASP A 91 8.26 13.86 7.71
C ASP A 91 7.51 12.53 7.68
N ALA A 92 7.61 11.77 6.58
CA ALA A 92 7.07 10.42 6.47
C ALA A 92 7.73 9.45 7.46
N ALA A 93 9.01 9.63 7.76
CA ALA A 93 9.79 8.71 8.56
C ALA A 93 9.58 8.87 10.07
N LYS A 94 9.66 7.74 10.76
CA LYS A 94 9.53 7.68 12.23
C LYS A 94 10.56 8.60 12.88
N LYS A 95 10.11 9.39 13.86
CA LYS A 95 10.97 10.36 14.56
C LYS A 95 12.27 9.72 15.05
N GLY A 96 13.41 10.30 14.65
CA GLY A 96 14.75 9.86 15.04
C GLY A 96 15.23 8.57 14.36
N LYS A 97 14.50 8.04 13.37
CA LYS A 97 14.97 6.97 12.47
C LYS A 97 15.47 7.58 11.17
N GLU A 98 16.23 6.82 10.38
CA GLU A 98 16.67 7.28 9.07
C GLU A 98 15.45 7.54 8.16
N ALA A 99 15.46 8.67 7.46
CA ALA A 99 14.39 9.08 6.55
C ALA A 99 14.38 8.32 5.22
N GLU A 100 15.56 7.85 4.82
CA GLU A 100 15.79 7.08 3.60
C GLU A 100 16.37 5.71 3.95
N HIS A 101 16.49 4.83 2.94
CA HIS A 101 16.95 3.44 3.05
C HIS A 101 18.06 3.21 4.08
N CYS A 102 18.06 2.01 4.67
CA CYS A 102 18.96 1.59 5.74
C CYS A 102 20.41 1.58 5.28
N SER A 103 21.05 2.73 5.35
CA SER A 103 22.48 2.84 5.08
C SER A 103 23.17 2.82 6.44
N LYS A 104 24.17 1.95 6.60
CA LYS A 104 24.96 1.88 7.84
C LYS A 104 25.76 3.17 8.12
N GLU A 105 25.70 4.14 7.22
CA GLU A 105 26.56 5.32 7.16
C GLU A 105 25.79 6.65 7.27
N ALA A 106 24.51 6.64 7.64
CA ALA A 106 23.69 7.85 7.71
C ALA A 106 24.25 8.87 8.71
N LYS A 107 25.01 9.85 8.21
CA LYS A 107 25.58 10.97 8.97
C LYS A 107 24.48 11.99 9.31
N GLY A 108 23.71 11.73 10.36
CA GLY A 108 23.01 12.70 11.24
C GLY A 108 22.03 13.74 10.66
N SER A 109 21.97 13.95 9.36
CA SER A 109 21.24 15.06 8.71
C SER A 109 19.90 14.66 8.11
N ASN A 110 19.63 13.36 7.96
CA ASN A 110 18.41 12.81 7.38
C ASN A 110 17.64 11.94 8.37
N LEU A 111 17.39 12.47 9.58
CA LEU A 111 16.52 11.80 10.55
C LEU A 111 15.06 12.19 10.30
N GLY A 112 14.18 11.19 10.42
CA GLY A 112 12.75 11.36 10.36
C GLY A 112 12.25 12.27 11.48
N THR A 113 11.24 13.07 11.18
CA THR A 113 10.62 14.00 12.13
C THR A 113 9.38 13.38 12.80
N GLY A 114 8.76 12.40 12.13
CA GLY A 114 7.50 11.77 12.54
C GLY A 114 6.26 12.65 12.46
N LYS A 115 6.31 13.76 11.71
CA LYS A 115 5.16 14.67 11.55
C LYS A 115 4.08 14.14 10.62
N GLY A 116 4.43 13.21 9.74
CA GLY A 116 3.58 12.77 8.65
C GLY A 116 3.57 13.74 7.49
N THR A 117 3.20 13.23 6.32
CA THR A 117 3.21 14.01 5.08
C THR A 117 2.13 13.52 4.11
N SER A 118 1.68 14.41 3.22
CA SER A 118 0.88 14.01 2.06
C SER A 118 1.70 13.12 1.13
N SER A 119 1.00 12.36 0.29
CA SER A 119 1.64 11.39 -0.61
C SER A 119 1.01 11.38 -1.98
N LYS A 120 1.80 10.93 -2.96
CA LYS A 120 1.39 10.71 -4.34
C LYS A 120 1.55 9.25 -4.72
N ILE A 121 0.51 8.63 -5.26
CA ILE A 121 0.57 7.29 -5.83
C ILE A 121 0.60 7.41 -7.34
N THR A 122 1.61 6.82 -7.98
CA THR A 122 1.61 6.60 -9.44
C THR A 122 0.98 5.24 -9.73
N PHE A 123 -0.14 5.22 -10.44
CA PHE A 123 -0.92 4.01 -10.68
C PHE A 123 -1.72 4.05 -11.99
N SER A 124 -1.75 2.93 -12.70
CA SER A 124 -2.47 2.79 -13.96
C SER A 124 -3.37 1.56 -13.91
N PRO A 125 -4.66 1.69 -13.53
CA PRO A 125 -5.58 0.56 -13.36
C PRO A 125 -5.64 -0.38 -14.57
N GLY A 126 -5.58 0.19 -15.78
CA GLY A 126 -5.64 -0.56 -17.04
C GLY A 126 -4.48 -1.55 -17.27
N GLN A 127 -3.39 -1.45 -16.49
CA GLN A 127 -2.32 -2.46 -16.51
C GLN A 127 -2.75 -3.75 -15.81
N TRP A 128 -3.65 -3.65 -14.82
CA TRP A 128 -4.04 -4.69 -13.86
C TRP A 128 -5.46 -5.21 -14.13
N VAL A 129 -5.82 -5.37 -15.41
CA VAL A 129 -7.12 -5.93 -15.82
C VAL A 129 -6.92 -7.27 -16.54
N LYS A 130 -8.02 -8.00 -16.75
CA LYS A 130 -8.04 -9.18 -17.63
C LYS A 130 -7.60 -8.74 -19.03
N ASN A 131 -6.46 -9.26 -19.50
CA ASN A 131 -5.75 -8.88 -20.73
C ASN A 131 -4.91 -7.59 -20.68
N GLY A 132 -4.69 -7.00 -19.49
CA GLY A 132 -3.68 -5.95 -19.32
C GLY A 132 -2.26 -6.50 -19.38
N GLN A 133 -1.27 -5.63 -19.59
CA GLN A 133 0.15 -6.00 -19.63
C GLN A 133 0.61 -6.71 -18.33
N CYS A 134 -0.03 -6.37 -17.22
CA CYS A 134 0.28 -6.90 -15.89
C CYS A 134 -0.75 -7.92 -15.44
N ALA A 135 -1.21 -8.75 -16.39
CA ALA A 135 -2.33 -9.68 -16.30
C ALA A 135 -2.64 -10.23 -14.89
N VAL A 136 -3.93 -10.11 -14.54
CA VAL A 136 -4.57 -10.49 -13.27
C VAL A 136 -4.63 -12.00 -13.03
N GLY A 137 -4.90 -12.39 -11.79
CA GLY A 137 -5.14 -13.79 -11.38
C GLY A 137 -4.01 -14.44 -10.57
N ALA A 138 -2.89 -13.73 -10.40
CA ALA A 138 -1.89 -14.07 -9.39
C ALA A 138 -2.24 -13.40 -8.04
N ALA A 139 -1.68 -13.91 -6.94
CA ALA A 139 -2.01 -13.43 -5.61
C ALA A 139 -1.58 -11.96 -5.41
N GLY A 140 -2.50 -11.10 -5.00
CA GLY A 140 -2.21 -9.68 -4.77
C GLY A 140 -2.00 -8.85 -6.04
N ARG A 141 -2.49 -9.32 -7.19
CA ARG A 141 -2.29 -8.67 -8.51
C ARG A 141 -3.55 -8.00 -9.07
N ASP A 142 -4.67 -8.07 -8.38
CA ASP A 142 -5.86 -7.33 -8.79
C ASP A 142 -5.64 -5.82 -8.53
N GLY A 143 -6.20 -4.95 -9.39
CA GLY A 143 -5.96 -3.51 -9.31
C GLY A 143 -6.36 -2.87 -7.96
N ASP A 144 -7.36 -3.42 -7.27
CA ASP A 144 -7.75 -2.99 -5.93
C ASP A 144 -6.75 -3.44 -4.86
N GLU A 145 -6.16 -4.63 -4.99
CA GLU A 145 -5.09 -5.11 -4.11
C GLU A 145 -3.81 -4.28 -4.28
N ILE A 146 -3.44 -3.95 -5.52
CA ILE A 146 -2.28 -3.09 -5.82
C ILE A 146 -2.50 -1.68 -5.28
N LEU A 147 -3.66 -1.08 -5.56
CA LEU A 147 -3.95 0.26 -5.06
C LEU A 147 -4.01 0.30 -3.53
N LEU A 148 -4.63 -0.71 -2.89
CA LEU A 148 -4.67 -0.80 -1.44
C LEU A 148 -3.27 -0.93 -0.83
N HIS A 149 -2.39 -1.71 -1.46
CA HIS A 149 -1.00 -1.86 -1.05
C HIS A 149 -0.29 -0.50 -1.01
N GLU A 150 -0.37 0.28 -2.09
CA GLU A 150 0.19 1.63 -2.14
C GLU A 150 -0.48 2.58 -1.13
N MET A 151 -1.79 2.48 -0.95
CA MET A 151 -2.50 3.27 0.08
C MET A 151 -2.05 2.91 1.51
N CYS A 152 -1.55 1.69 1.75
CA CYS A 152 -0.95 1.34 3.04
C CYS A 152 0.35 2.11 3.25
N HIS A 153 1.22 2.20 2.23
CA HIS A 153 2.41 3.05 2.29
C HIS A 153 2.03 4.51 2.55
N ALA A 154 1.03 5.04 1.83
CA ALA A 154 0.56 6.41 2.05
C ALA A 154 0.02 6.63 3.48
N MET A 155 -0.72 5.67 4.04
CA MET A 155 -1.22 5.71 5.42
C MET A 155 -0.06 5.77 6.42
N ARG A 156 1.01 5.01 6.18
CA ARG A 156 2.23 5.00 6.99
C ARG A 156 2.98 6.33 6.91
N TYR A 157 3.06 6.92 5.71
CA TYR A 157 3.72 8.19 5.46
C TYR A 157 2.95 9.35 6.10
N ALA A 158 1.63 9.34 5.98
CA ALA A 158 0.75 10.32 6.62
C ALA A 158 0.80 10.26 8.16
N ALA A 159 1.11 9.09 8.75
CA ALA A 159 1.30 8.96 10.20
C ALA A 159 2.72 9.33 10.65
N GLY A 160 3.65 9.61 9.73
CA GLY A 160 5.05 9.86 10.08
C GLY A 160 5.73 8.63 10.68
N MET A 161 5.37 7.45 10.19
CA MET A 161 5.81 6.20 10.79
C MET A 161 6.72 5.36 9.90
N ARG A 162 6.96 5.74 8.63
CA ARG A 162 7.80 5.00 7.68
C ARG A 162 9.11 4.57 8.35
N THR A 163 9.44 3.29 8.23
CA THR A 163 10.67 2.70 8.76
C THR A 163 11.09 1.52 7.92
N SER A 164 12.09 1.71 7.04
CA SER A 164 12.69 0.59 6.29
C SER A 164 13.59 -0.29 7.18
N CYS A 165 14.05 0.21 8.34
CA CYS A 165 15.15 -0.38 9.11
C CYS A 165 14.72 -1.13 10.37
N PHE A 166 13.48 -1.60 10.39
CA PHE A 166 12.97 -2.40 11.49
C PHE A 166 12.93 -3.87 11.10
N GLU A 167 13.96 -4.63 11.51
CA GLU A 167 14.02 -6.10 11.40
C GLU A 167 13.32 -6.67 10.15
N THR A 168 13.91 -6.40 8.97
CA THR A 168 13.41 -6.89 7.69
C THR A 168 13.25 -8.41 7.75
N PRO A 169 12.00 -8.91 7.71
CA PRO A 169 11.81 -10.34 7.65
C PRO A 169 12.20 -10.83 6.25
N VAL A 170 12.98 -11.92 6.21
CA VAL A 170 13.42 -12.54 4.96
C VAL A 170 12.22 -12.77 4.04
N GLY A 171 12.34 -12.33 2.79
CA GLY A 171 11.33 -12.48 1.75
C GLY A 171 10.41 -11.27 1.55
N PHE A 172 10.32 -10.35 2.50
CA PHE A 172 9.44 -9.17 2.36
C PHE A 172 10.14 -7.92 1.82
N GLY A 173 11.46 -7.93 1.61
CA GLY A 173 12.22 -6.77 1.11
C GLY A 173 12.55 -5.77 2.22
N ASP A 174 11.52 -5.22 2.86
CA ASP A 174 11.65 -4.41 4.08
C ASP A 174 10.41 -4.50 4.99
N TYR A 175 10.42 -3.73 6.06
CA TYR A 175 9.30 -3.68 7.00
C TYR A 175 8.05 -3.01 6.42
N GLU A 176 8.19 -1.94 5.63
CA GLU A 176 7.03 -1.25 5.06
C GLU A 176 6.28 -2.18 4.09
N GLU A 177 7.04 -2.95 3.30
CA GLU A 177 6.49 -3.98 2.44
C GLU A 177 5.80 -5.10 3.22
N LEU A 178 6.37 -5.57 4.35
CA LEU A 178 5.66 -6.51 5.22
C LEU A 178 4.31 -5.95 5.68
N VAL A 179 4.26 -4.69 6.15
CA VAL A 179 3.02 -4.07 6.61
C VAL A 179 2.00 -4.02 5.48
N ALA A 180 2.41 -3.52 4.31
CA ALA A 180 1.53 -3.35 3.17
C ALA A 180 1.05 -4.70 2.58
N VAL A 181 1.92 -5.72 2.51
CA VAL A 181 1.53 -7.09 2.16
C VAL A 181 0.54 -7.66 3.17
N THR A 182 0.81 -7.49 4.47
CA THR A 182 -0.05 -8.03 5.54
C THR A 182 -1.46 -7.46 5.45
N ILE A 183 -1.59 -6.14 5.34
CA ILE A 183 -2.91 -5.49 5.22
C ILE A 183 -3.61 -5.91 3.91
N THR A 184 -2.87 -6.00 2.81
CA THR A 184 -3.40 -6.48 1.51
C THR A 184 -3.89 -7.93 1.61
N ASN A 185 -3.21 -8.80 2.36
CA ASN A 185 -3.65 -10.18 2.60
C ASN A 185 -4.91 -10.26 3.47
N VAL A 186 -5.10 -9.37 4.45
CA VAL A 186 -6.36 -9.28 5.19
C VAL A 186 -7.51 -8.90 4.25
N PHE A 187 -7.28 -7.96 3.33
CA PHE A 187 -8.26 -7.61 2.29
C PHE A 187 -8.51 -8.75 1.29
N SER A 188 -7.46 -9.43 0.85
CA SER A 188 -7.55 -10.61 -0.01
C SER A 188 -8.42 -11.67 0.66
N SER A 189 -8.22 -11.89 1.96
CA SER A 189 -9.04 -12.82 2.75
C SER A 189 -10.50 -12.38 2.87
N GLU A 190 -10.76 -11.10 3.13
CA GLU A 190 -12.11 -10.50 3.16
C GLU A 190 -12.84 -10.67 1.81
N THR A 191 -12.09 -10.69 0.71
CA THR A 191 -12.61 -10.80 -0.66
C THR A 191 -12.51 -12.21 -1.25
N ASN A 192 -12.15 -13.21 -0.43
CA ASN A 192 -11.98 -14.61 -0.84
C ASN A 192 -10.95 -14.83 -1.97
N ARG A 193 -9.90 -14.02 -2.00
CA ARG A 193 -8.76 -14.12 -2.92
C ARG A 193 -7.57 -14.84 -2.28
N THR A 194 -6.63 -15.25 -3.12
CA THR A 194 -5.40 -15.92 -2.70
C THR A 194 -4.46 -14.92 -2.00
N LEU A 195 -3.95 -15.32 -0.83
CA LEU A 195 -2.96 -14.53 -0.09
C LEU A 195 -1.64 -14.49 -0.85
N ARG A 196 -0.98 -13.32 -0.90
CA ARG A 196 0.33 -13.15 -1.53
C ARG A 196 1.45 -13.41 -0.52
N ARG A 197 2.54 -14.01 -0.99
CA ARG A 197 3.67 -14.44 -0.16
C ARG A 197 4.51 -13.26 0.33
N ASP A 198 4.76 -12.32 -0.57
CA ASP A 198 5.76 -11.26 -0.46
C ASP A 198 5.35 -10.04 -1.32
N HIS A 199 6.24 -9.06 -1.44
CA HIS A 199 6.06 -7.91 -2.33
C HIS A 199 6.55 -8.18 -3.77
N GLU A 200 7.36 -9.21 -3.98
CA GLU A 200 7.95 -9.54 -5.29
C GLU A 200 7.16 -10.64 -6.01
N GLY A 201 6.97 -10.50 -7.32
CA GLY A 201 6.57 -11.62 -8.19
C GLY A 201 5.16 -12.18 -8.01
N PHE A 202 4.33 -11.64 -7.10
CA PHE A 202 2.91 -12.01 -6.93
C PHE A 202 2.67 -13.50 -6.66
N ALA A 203 3.66 -14.17 -6.03
CA ALA A 203 3.54 -15.57 -5.68
C ALA A 203 2.49 -15.75 -4.58
N ALA A 204 1.70 -16.82 -4.68
CA ALA A 204 0.80 -17.20 -3.60
C ALA A 204 1.59 -17.54 -2.34
N LEU A 205 1.10 -17.11 -1.18
CA LEU A 205 1.60 -17.56 0.11
C LEU A 205 1.45 -19.08 0.15
N PRO A 206 2.52 -19.86 0.30
CA PRO A 206 2.39 -21.31 0.35
C PRO A 206 1.76 -21.72 1.69
N ALA A 207 1.01 -22.83 1.69
CA ALA A 207 0.39 -23.37 2.91
C ALA A 207 1.44 -23.70 3.99
N THR A 208 2.63 -24.11 3.57
CA THR A 208 3.80 -24.25 4.45
C THR A 208 5.00 -23.59 3.78
N THR A 209 5.76 -22.82 4.56
CA THR A 209 7.03 -22.27 4.11
C THR A 209 8.14 -22.63 5.08
N GLY A 210 9.34 -22.84 4.54
CA GLY A 210 10.51 -23.09 5.36
C GLY A 210 11.21 -21.78 5.69
N LEU A 211 11.02 -21.28 6.91
CA LEU A 211 11.71 -20.09 7.41
C LEU A 211 12.89 -20.48 8.29
N PHE A 212 13.91 -19.64 8.34
CA PHE A 212 15.05 -19.88 9.22
C PHE A 212 14.80 -19.28 10.61
N SER A 213 14.95 -20.10 11.64
CA SER A 213 14.98 -19.66 13.04
C SER A 213 16.20 -20.28 13.73
N LYS A 214 17.04 -19.43 14.33
CA LYS A 214 18.30 -19.83 14.98
C LYS A 214 19.17 -20.74 14.08
N GLY A 215 19.29 -20.39 12.80
CA GLY A 215 20.08 -21.12 11.82
C GLY A 215 19.46 -22.43 11.31
N LYS A 216 18.25 -22.81 11.74
CA LYS A 216 17.55 -24.01 11.28
C LYS A 216 16.32 -23.65 10.44
N LYS A 217 16.10 -24.37 9.34
CA LYS A 217 14.88 -24.26 8.54
C LYS A 217 13.72 -24.94 9.29
N VAL A 218 12.69 -24.18 9.60
CA VAL A 218 11.47 -24.60 10.28
C VAL A 218 10.30 -24.46 9.31
N GLN A 219 9.50 -25.50 9.17
CA GLN A 219 8.25 -25.43 8.40
C GLN A 219 7.20 -24.71 9.24
N VAL A 220 6.65 -23.63 8.70
CA VAL A 220 5.58 -22.86 9.35
C VAL A 220 4.40 -22.71 8.43
N ASN A 221 3.20 -22.82 8.99
CA ASN A 221 1.96 -22.57 8.29
C ASN A 221 1.58 -21.10 8.42
N LEU A 222 1.94 -20.29 7.43
CA LEU A 222 1.59 -18.87 7.42
C LEU A 222 0.14 -18.58 6.98
N HIS A 223 -0.62 -19.60 6.55
CA HIS A 223 -2.07 -19.48 6.35
C HIS A 223 -2.84 -19.49 7.66
N ASP A 224 -2.23 -19.92 8.76
CA ASP A 224 -2.80 -19.72 10.08
C ASP A 224 -2.44 -18.31 10.58
N PRO A 225 -3.43 -17.40 10.76
CA PRO A 225 -3.15 -16.01 11.11
C PRO A 225 -2.51 -15.86 12.49
N GLN A 226 -2.76 -16.79 13.41
CA GLN A 226 -2.11 -16.79 14.73
C GLN A 226 -0.63 -17.15 14.60
N THR A 227 -0.30 -18.18 13.82
CA THR A 227 1.08 -18.58 13.51
C THR A 227 1.84 -17.45 12.81
N PHE A 228 1.22 -16.79 11.83
CA PHE A 228 1.79 -15.60 11.19
C PHE A 228 2.07 -14.50 12.22
N CYS A 229 1.09 -14.16 13.05
CA CYS A 229 1.23 -13.15 14.09
C CYS A 229 2.33 -13.49 15.09
N ASN A 230 2.44 -14.76 15.51
CA ASN A 230 3.48 -15.21 16.42
C ASN A 230 4.87 -15.12 15.79
N TRP A 231 4.99 -15.46 14.51
CA TRP A 231 6.26 -15.44 13.81
C TRP A 231 6.77 -14.01 13.58
N PHE A 232 5.89 -13.09 13.21
CA PHE A 232 6.20 -11.67 12.99
C PHE A 232 5.74 -10.78 14.15
N ARG A 233 5.76 -11.30 15.39
CA ARG A 233 5.20 -10.64 16.56
C ARG A 233 5.76 -9.22 16.79
N PRO A 234 7.09 -8.98 16.77
CA PRO A 234 7.63 -7.63 16.93
C PRO A 234 7.10 -6.63 15.90
N GLN A 235 6.96 -7.08 14.65
CA GLN A 235 6.44 -6.27 13.55
C GLN A 235 4.96 -5.99 13.74
N MET A 236 4.15 -7.02 14.03
CA MET A 236 2.72 -6.89 14.26
C MET A 236 2.40 -5.96 15.45
N GLU A 237 3.13 -6.10 16.56
CA GLU A 237 3.02 -5.22 17.72
C GLU A 237 3.42 -3.77 17.38
N ASN A 238 4.44 -3.57 16.54
CA ASN A 238 4.81 -2.23 16.08
C ASN A 238 3.73 -1.60 15.19
N ILE A 239 3.06 -2.37 14.32
CA ILE A 239 1.89 -1.91 13.55
C ILE A 239 0.76 -1.52 14.51
N ALA A 240 0.39 -2.41 15.43
CA ALA A 240 -0.70 -2.17 16.38
C ALA A 240 -0.44 -0.97 17.28
N LYS A 241 0.81 -0.74 17.68
CA LYS A 241 1.20 0.43 18.46
C LYS A 241 1.14 1.73 17.64
N SER A 242 1.63 1.71 16.40
CA SER A 242 1.69 2.90 15.54
C SER A 242 0.36 3.28 14.91
N HIS A 243 -0.54 2.30 14.73
CA HIS A 243 -1.87 2.48 14.14
C HIS A 243 -2.93 1.80 15.02
N ARG A 244 -3.03 2.22 16.29
CA ARG A 244 -3.92 1.57 17.29
C ARG A 244 -5.37 1.51 16.86
N ALA A 245 -5.98 2.64 16.48
CA ALA A 245 -7.40 2.67 16.10
C ALA A 245 -7.69 1.76 14.90
N PHE A 246 -6.83 1.80 13.88
CA PHE A 246 -6.88 0.93 12.71
C PHE A 246 -6.77 -0.55 13.09
N SER A 247 -5.75 -0.91 13.87
CA SER A 247 -5.45 -2.30 14.23
C SER A 247 -6.54 -2.88 15.13
N SER A 248 -7.02 -2.12 16.12
CA SER A 248 -8.16 -2.52 16.97
C SER A 248 -9.44 -2.69 16.15
N TYR A 249 -9.68 -1.81 15.17
CA TYR A 249 -10.83 -1.97 14.28
C TYR A 249 -10.74 -3.27 13.47
N LEU A 250 -9.59 -3.57 12.86
CA LEU A 250 -9.42 -4.83 12.11
C LEU A 250 -9.47 -6.06 13.03
N ALA A 251 -8.87 -6.01 14.22
CA ALA A 251 -8.92 -7.09 15.21
C ALA A 251 -10.35 -7.47 15.60
N SER A 252 -11.30 -6.53 15.53
CA SER A 252 -12.74 -6.77 15.78
C SER A 252 -13.46 -7.52 14.64
N LYS A 253 -12.89 -7.57 13.42
CA LYS A 253 -13.51 -8.19 12.25
C LYS A 253 -13.26 -9.68 12.19
N LYS A 254 -13.93 -10.42 13.08
CA LYS A 254 -13.78 -11.88 13.24
C LYS A 254 -14.28 -12.71 12.04
N PHE A 255 -15.07 -12.11 11.14
CA PHE A 255 -15.52 -12.79 9.91
C PHE A 255 -14.44 -12.85 8.82
N ILE A 256 -13.36 -12.07 8.93
CA ILE A 256 -12.23 -12.13 7.99
C ILE A 256 -11.38 -13.34 8.35
N ARG A 257 -11.31 -14.32 7.44
CA ARG A 257 -10.71 -15.65 7.71
C ARG A 257 -9.23 -15.58 8.11
N TRP A 258 -8.46 -14.78 7.39
CA TRP A 258 -7.04 -14.54 7.67
C TRP A 258 -6.88 -13.11 8.19
N ASN A 259 -6.71 -12.98 9.51
CA ASN A 259 -6.61 -11.68 10.18
C ASN A 259 -5.63 -11.76 11.37
N PRO A 260 -4.33 -11.54 11.15
CA PRO A 260 -3.33 -11.61 12.22
C PRO A 260 -3.51 -10.52 13.29
N PHE A 261 -4.19 -9.40 12.99
CA PHE A 261 -4.49 -8.35 13.98
C PHE A 261 -5.38 -8.85 15.13
N ALA A 262 -6.10 -9.95 14.96
CA ALA A 262 -6.90 -10.55 16.03
C ALA A 262 -6.07 -11.16 17.17
N TYR A 263 -4.74 -11.27 17.00
CA TYR A 263 -3.81 -11.95 17.91
C TYR A 263 -2.70 -11.02 18.45
N VAL A 264 -2.81 -9.72 18.19
CA VAL A 264 -1.89 -8.66 18.64
C VAL A 264 -2.46 -7.92 19.84
#